data_AF-A0A0S3AFB6-F1
#
_entry.id   AF-A0A0S3AFB6-F1
#
_cell.length_a   1.000
_cell.length_b   1.000
_cell.length_c   1.000
_cell.angle_alpha   90.00
_cell.angle_beta   90.00
_cell.angle_gamma   90.00
#
_symmetry.space_group_name_H-M   'P 1'
#
loop_
_entity.id
_entity.type
_entity.pdbx_description
1 polymer ?
#
loop_
_entity_poly.entity_id
_entity_poly.type
_entity_poly.pdbx_seq_one_letter_code
_entity_poly.pdbx_strand_id
1 'polypeptide(L)' 'MELSRTQYSQEFREQSVKFFKEIGLTLVEAAKRLSLPQGALKNWVYAGKRGELTTSRQASEAADRT' A
#
# COMPACT_ATOMS: atom_id res chain seq x y z
N MET A 1 -25.58 5.03 3.38
CA MET A 1 -24.24 4.92 3.98
C MET A 1 -23.20 5.15 2.90
N GLU A 2 -22.66 6.36 2.86
CA GLU A 2 -21.51 6.74 2.06
C GLU A 2 -20.27 5.96 2.57
N LEU A 3 -19.79 5.02 1.76
CA LEU A 3 -18.56 4.29 2.01
C LEU A 3 -17.40 5.25 1.77
N SER A 4 -17.13 6.10 2.77
CA SER A 4 -16.05 7.07 2.79
C SER A 4 -14.71 6.35 2.67
N ARG A 5 -14.29 6.13 1.40
CA ARG A 5 -12.95 5.78 0.91
C ARG A 5 -12.11 5.08 1.95
N THR A 6 -12.03 3.76 1.92
CA THR A 6 -11.12 2.94 2.74
C THR A 6 -9.72 3.56 2.74
N GLN A 7 -9.43 4.40 3.73
CA GLN A 7 -8.13 5.02 3.87
C GLN A 7 -7.29 4.00 4.60
N TYR A 8 -6.32 3.40 3.90
CA TYR A 8 -5.31 2.61 4.58
C TYR A 8 -4.61 3.51 5.60
N SER A 9 -4.71 3.17 6.89
CA SER A 9 -4.06 3.89 7.98
C SER A 9 -2.56 3.96 7.74
N GLN A 10 -1.92 5.03 8.21
CA GLN A 10 -0.47 5.21 8.08
C GLN A 10 0.30 3.99 8.60
N GLU A 11 -0.09 3.49 9.77
CA GLU A 11 0.47 2.30 10.40
C GLU A 11 0.41 1.08 9.47
N PHE A 12 -0.73 0.88 8.78
CA PHE A 12 -0.89 -0.25 7.86
C PHE A 12 0.06 -0.15 6.66
N ARG A 13 0.29 1.07 6.14
CA ARG A 13 1.24 1.32 5.05
C ARG A 13 2.68 1.05 5.51
N GLU A 14 3.03 1.48 6.71
CA GLU A 14 4.35 1.26 7.30
C GLU A 14 4.61 -0.23 7.55
N GLN A 15 3.63 -0.94 8.12
CA GLN A 15 3.69 -2.39 8.31
C GLN A 15 3.81 -3.12 6.97
N SER A 16 3.08 -2.68 5.94
CA SER A 16 3.14 -3.25 4.58
C SER A 16 4.54 -3.11 3.96
N VAL A 17 5.14 -1.92 4.06
CA VAL A 17 6.49 -1.66 3.54
C VAL A 17 7.55 -2.41 4.36
N LYS A 18 7.38 -2.51 5.68
CA LYS A 18 8.28 -3.28 6.56
C LYS A 18 8.20 -4.77 6.24
N PHE A 19 7.01 -5.33 6.14
CA PHE A 19 6.75 -6.72 5.76
C PHE A 19 7.37 -7.06 4.40
N PHE A 20 7.21 -6.17 3.41
CA PHE A 20 7.87 -6.32 2.10
C PHE A 20 9.40 -6.40 2.21
N LYS A 21 10.01 -5.52 3.01
CA LYS A 21 11.47 -5.50 3.23
C LYS A 21 11.97 -6.72 4.01
N GLU A 22 11.19 -7.21 4.96
CA GLU A 22 11.57 -8.30 5.85
C GLU A 22 11.51 -9.67 5.16
N ILE A 23 10.49 -9.91 4.34
CA ILE A 23 10.29 -11.21 3.68
C ILE A 23 11.05 -11.29 2.36
N GLY A 24 11.48 -10.16 1.78
CA GLY A 24 12.24 -10.13 0.53
C GLY A 24 11.44 -10.65 -0.67
N LEU A 25 10.10 -10.57 -0.60
CA LEU A 25 9.22 -11.00 -1.68
C LEU A 25 9.26 -10.05 -2.86
N THR A 26 8.78 -10.53 -4.00
CA THR A 26 8.43 -9.66 -5.12
C THR A 26 7.26 -8.74 -4.74
N LEU A 27 7.23 -7.55 -5.34
CA LEU A 27 6.18 -6.55 -5.08
C LEU A 27 4.76 -7.12 -5.31
N VAL A 28 4.62 -8.01 -6.30
CA VAL A 28 3.38 -8.72 -6.64
C VAL A 28 2.93 -9.63 -5.49
N GLU A 29 3.84 -10.42 -4.94
CA GLU A 29 3.52 -11.40 -3.90
C GLU A 29 3.21 -10.74 -2.56
N ALA A 30 3.97 -9.70 -2.20
CA ALA A 30 3.67 -8.91 -1.01
C ALA A 30 2.32 -8.20 -1.14
N ALA A 31 2.02 -7.63 -2.32
CA ALA A 31 0.73 -7.02 -2.60
C ALA A 31 -0.43 -8.04 -2.49
N LYS A 32 -0.26 -9.25 -3.05
CA LYS A 32 -1.25 -10.33 -2.92
C LYS A 32 -1.48 -10.77 -1.46
N ARG A 33 -0.42 -10.91 -0.66
CA ARG A 33 -0.54 -11.30 0.76
C ARG A 33 -1.21 -10.23 1.61
N LEU A 34 -0.98 -8.97 1.28
CA LEU A 34 -1.56 -7.83 1.99
C LEU A 34 -2.92 -7.42 1.41
N SER A 35 -3.43 -8.14 0.40
CA SER A 35 -4.63 -7.78 -0.38
C SER A 35 -4.60 -6.32 -0.85
N LEU A 36 -3.45 -5.90 -1.36
CA LEU A 36 -3.19 -4.56 -1.86
C LEU A 36 -3.02 -4.57 -3.38
N PRO A 37 -3.36 -3.45 -4.05
CA PRO A 37 -2.90 -3.24 -5.40
C PRO A 37 -1.37 -3.09 -5.40
N GLN A 38 -0.71 -3.76 -6.35
CA GLN A 38 0.73 -3.63 -6.55
C GLN A 38 1.15 -2.15 -6.70
N GLY A 39 0.33 -1.34 -7.39
CA GLY A 39 0.57 0.10 -7.54
C GLY A 39 0.59 0.86 -6.21
N ALA A 40 -0.24 0.48 -5.24
CA ALA A 40 -0.25 1.08 -3.91
C ALA A 40 1.02 0.72 -3.14
N LEU A 41 1.38 -0.57 -3.10
CA LEU A 41 2.60 -1.00 -2.43
C LEU A 41 3.84 -0.36 -3.05
N LYS A 42 3.90 -0.25 -4.38
CA LYS A 42 4.96 0.49 -5.09
C LYS A 42 5.02 1.92 -4.56
N ASN A 43 3.91 2.64 -4.62
CA ASN A 43 3.85 4.04 -4.22
C ASN A 43 4.31 4.23 -2.76
N TRP A 44 3.92 3.33 -1.86
CA TRP A 44 4.35 3.35 -0.45
C TRP A 44 5.82 3.02 -0.26
N VAL A 45 6.39 2.06 -0.99
CA VAL A 45 7.84 1.78 -0.92
C VAL A 45 8.65 2.99 -1.38
N TYR A 46 8.22 3.68 -2.45
CA TYR A 46 8.86 4.91 -2.94
C TYR A 46 8.67 6.08 -1.97
N ALA A 47 7.44 6.30 -1.48
CA ALA A 47 7.13 7.35 -0.52
C ALA A 47 7.87 7.14 0.82
N GLY A 48 7.95 5.89 1.30
CA GLY A 48 8.72 5.52 2.48
C GLY A 48 10.23 5.74 2.32
N LYS A 49 10.77 5.60 1.10
CA LYS A 49 12.17 5.94 0.81
C LYS A 49 12.42 7.45 0.84
N ARG A 50 11.41 8.26 0.56
CA ARG A 50 11.45 9.73 0.57
C ARG A 50 11.03 10.36 1.90
N GLY A 51 10.54 9.56 2.85
CA GLY A 51 9.95 10.06 4.11
C GLY A 51 8.54 10.66 3.95
N GLU A 52 7.88 10.43 2.82
CA GLU A 52 6.60 11.04 2.43
C GLU A 52 5.41 10.07 2.49
N LEU A 53 5.53 8.96 3.23
CA LEU A 53 4.50 7.92 3.33
C LEU A 53 3.13 8.45 3.80
N THR A 54 3.14 9.56 4.55
CA THR A 54 1.95 10.24 5.09
C THR A 54 1.16 11.01 4.02
N THR A 55 1.80 11.42 2.91
CA THR A 55 1.19 12.32 1.91
C THR A 55 0.48 11.59 0.77
N SER A 56 0.55 10.26 0.70
CA SER A 56 -0.11 9.51 -0.37
C SER A 56 -1.62 9.46 -0.12
N ARG A 57 -2.34 10.48 -0.62
CA ARG A 57 -3.81 10.62 -0.61
C ARG A 57 -4.54 9.51 -1.39
N GLN A 58 -3.83 8.62 -2.09
CA GLN A 58 -4.39 7.79 -3.15
C GLN A 58 -3.80 6.39 -3.10
N ALA A 59 -4.65 5.40 -2.79
CA ALA A 59 -4.33 3.99 -2.99
C ALA A 59 -5.57 3.06 -2.99
N SER A 60 -6.80 3.58 -2.93
CA SER A 60 -8.01 2.75 -2.75
C SER A 60 -9.06 2.92 -3.86
N GLU A 61 -8.66 3.27 -5.08
CA GLU A 61 -9.55 3.31 -6.25
C GLU A 61 -8.87 2.76 -7.51
N ALA A 62 -8.26 1.57 -7.44
CA ALA A 62 -7.66 0.94 -8.62
C ALA A 62 -7.74 -0.60 -8.66
N ALA A 63 -8.46 -1.24 -7.74
CA ALA A 63 -8.48 -2.72 -7.66
C ALA A 63 -9.89 -3.34 -7.68
N ASP A 64 -10.93 -2.55 -7.97
CA ASP A 64 -12.27 -3.06 -8.26
C ASP A 64 -12.65 -2.67 -9.69
N ARG A 65 -12.03 -3.36 -10.65
CA ARG A 65 -12.44 -3.47 -12.06
C ARG A 65 -11.57 -4.54 -12.74
N THR A 66 -11.81 -5.80 -12.44
CA THR A 66 -11.75 -6.95 -13.35
C THR A 66 -12.43 -8.12 -12.65
#